data_AF-A0A3L7T4D8-F1
#
_entry.id   AF-A0A3L7T4D8-F1
#
_cell.length_a   1.000
_cell.length_b   1.000
_cell.length_c   1.000
_cell.angle_alpha   90.00
_cell.angle_beta   90.00
_cell.angle_gamma   90.00
#
_symmetry.space_group_name_H-M   'P 1'
#
loop_
_entity.id
_entity.type
_entity.pdbx_description
1 polymer ?
#
loop_
_entity_poly.entity_id
_entity_poly.type
_entity_poly.pdbx_seq_one_letter_code
_entity_poly.pdbx_strand_id
1 'polypeptide(L)'
;HGAASPQTQAEGGSAFMRVALARSFVEGAWWSRLQDVAAGPSDGVVDAAGKVKPVLAELLAVRQSMMQPTGAGKSGSGKASGKASGKGSGA
;
A
#
# COMPACT_ATOMS: atom_id res chain seq x y z
N HIS A 1 -5.65 26.25 -10.99
CA HIS A 1 -6.07 24.84 -10.88
C HIS A 1 -7.15 24.72 -9.82
N GLY A 2 -8.32 24.16 -10.14
CA GLY A 2 -9.41 23.94 -9.19
C GLY A 2 -9.15 22.76 -8.26
N ALA A 3 -9.99 22.58 -7.23
CA ALA A 3 -9.89 21.45 -6.31
C ALA A 3 -10.02 20.12 -7.06
N ALA A 4 -9.14 19.16 -6.73
CA ALA A 4 -9.26 17.80 -7.24
C ALA A 4 -10.56 17.15 -6.73
N SER A 5 -11.16 16.27 -7.53
CA SER A 5 -12.31 15.50 -7.07
C SER A 5 -11.93 14.64 -5.84
N PRO A 6 -12.88 14.28 -4.96
CA PRO A 6 -12.59 13.42 -3.81
C PRO A 6 -11.96 12.07 -4.21
N GLN A 7 -12.34 11.51 -5.36
CA GLN A 7 -11.75 10.29 -5.92
C GLN A 7 -10.32 10.52 -6.39
N THR A 8 -10.06 11.61 -7.12
CA THR A 8 -8.71 11.97 -7.55
C THR A 8 -7.77 12.20 -6.35
N GLN A 9 -8.27 12.82 -5.28
CA GLN A 9 -7.52 12.98 -4.03
C GLN A 9 -7.20 11.62 -3.39
N ALA A 10 -8.14 10.68 -3.39
CA ALA A 10 -7.94 9.35 -2.83
C ALA A 10 -6.92 8.52 -3.62
N GLU A 11 -7.07 8.46 -4.94
CA GLU A 11 -6.18 7.71 -5.83
C GLU A 11 -4.77 8.31 -5.84
N GLY A 12 -4.67 9.61 -6.11
CA GLY A 12 -3.38 10.30 -6.16
C GLY A 12 -2.69 10.34 -4.80
N GLY A 13 -3.45 10.68 -3.75
CA GLY A 13 -2.95 10.77 -2.38
C GLY A 13 -2.36 9.47 -1.85
N SER A 14 -3.09 8.38 -2.04
CA SER A 14 -2.63 7.06 -1.60
C SER A 14 -1.43 6.57 -2.41
N ALA A 15 -1.38 6.87 -3.72
CA ALA A 15 -0.22 6.55 -4.55
C ALA A 15 1.04 7.26 -4.06
N PHE A 16 0.96 8.56 -3.75
CA PHE A 16 2.10 9.30 -3.19
C PHE A 16 2.53 8.74 -1.83
N MET A 17 1.58 8.38 -0.97
CA MET A 17 1.86 7.78 0.33
C MET A 17 2.62 6.46 0.19
N ARG A 18 2.18 5.57 -0.73
CA ARG A 18 2.86 4.31 -1.04
C ARG A 18 4.29 4.54 -1.55
N VAL A 19 4.47 5.49 -2.47
CA VAL A 19 5.79 5.81 -3.04
C VAL A 19 6.74 6.37 -1.98
N ALA A 20 6.26 7.25 -1.10
CA ALA A 20 7.05 7.83 -0.02
C ALA A 20 7.51 6.76 0.96
N LEU A 21 6.58 5.92 1.43
CA LEU A 21 6.84 4.91 2.46
C LEU A 21 7.59 3.68 1.95
N ALA A 22 7.68 3.49 0.63
CA ALA A 22 8.54 2.47 0.03
C ALA A 22 10.04 2.80 0.12
N ARG A 23 10.41 4.04 0.51
CA ARG A 23 11.81 4.47 0.59
C ARG A 23 12.37 4.20 1.97
N SER A 24 13.49 3.49 2.03
CA SER A 24 14.15 3.09 3.29
C SER A 24 14.62 4.27 4.15
N PHE A 25 14.82 5.46 3.56
CA PHE A 25 15.23 6.66 4.29
C PHE A 25 14.04 7.51 4.78
N VAL A 26 12.80 7.15 4.45
CA VAL A 26 11.61 7.84 4.91
C VAL A 26 11.11 7.14 6.17
N GLU A 27 11.24 7.80 7.31
CA GLU A 27 10.82 7.25 8.61
C GLU A 27 9.30 7.32 8.84
N GLY A 28 8.62 8.22 8.11
CA GLY A 28 7.19 8.39 8.19
C GLY A 28 6.66 9.38 7.18
N ALA A 29 5.35 9.39 7.03
CA ALA A 29 4.63 10.32 6.19
C ALA A 29 3.32 10.70 6.88
N TRP A 30 2.96 11.97 6.80
CA TRP A 30 1.72 12.51 7.37
C TRP A 30 0.86 13.12 6.28
N TRP A 31 -0.45 13.00 6.47
CA TRP A 31 -1.40 13.72 5.64
C TRP A 31 -1.47 15.19 6.11
N SER A 32 -1.61 16.13 5.18
CA SER A 32 -1.50 17.57 5.46
C SER A 32 -2.51 18.08 6.49
N ARG A 33 -3.74 17.53 6.48
CA ARG A 33 -4.84 18.02 7.30
C ARG A 33 -5.87 16.95 7.63
N LEU A 34 -6.46 17.02 8.83
CA LEU A 34 -7.56 16.15 9.22
C LEU A 34 -8.87 16.56 8.52
N GLN A 35 -9.26 17.83 8.62
CA GLN A 35 -10.56 18.34 8.15
C GLN A 35 -10.41 19.51 7.17
N ASP A 36 -11.21 19.54 6.12
CA ASP A 36 -11.30 20.66 5.18
C ASP A 36 -11.69 21.98 5.89
N VAL A 37 -11.25 23.10 5.33
CA VAL A 37 -11.62 24.44 5.80
C VAL A 37 -12.79 24.95 4.97
N ALA A 38 -13.86 25.44 5.62
CA ALA A 38 -14.99 26.04 4.93
C ALA A 38 -14.54 27.20 4.04
N ALA A 39 -14.88 27.16 2.73
CA ALA A 39 -14.41 28.10 1.71
C ALA A 39 -12.87 28.22 1.58
N GLY A 40 -12.13 27.24 2.09
CA GLY A 40 -10.67 27.19 2.07
C GLY A 40 -10.14 25.89 1.46
N PRO A 41 -8.92 25.46 1.86
CA PRO A 41 -8.34 24.21 1.39
C PRO A 41 -9.24 22.99 1.64
N SER A 42 -9.34 22.14 0.62
CA SER A 42 -10.18 20.94 0.60
C SER A 42 -9.36 19.64 0.52
N ASP A 43 -8.18 19.62 1.12
CA ASP A 43 -7.21 18.53 1.12
C ASP A 43 -7.25 17.66 2.38
N GLY A 44 -8.22 17.88 3.27
CA GLY A 44 -8.46 17.05 4.45
C GLY A 44 -9.01 15.64 4.11
N VAL A 45 -8.96 14.76 5.11
CA VAL A 45 -9.56 13.41 5.05
C VAL A 45 -11.01 13.38 5.54
N VAL A 46 -11.45 14.47 6.16
CA VAL A 46 -12.84 14.79 6.53
C VAL A 46 -13.22 16.09 5.84
N ASP A 47 -14.42 16.21 5.31
CA ASP A 47 -14.89 17.45 4.70
C ASP A 47 -15.29 18.52 5.75
N ALA A 48 -15.61 19.73 5.29
CA ALA A 48 -15.96 20.83 6.18
C ALA A 48 -17.25 20.58 6.99
N ALA A 49 -18.09 19.63 6.55
CA ALA A 49 -19.31 19.21 7.23
C ALA A 49 -19.09 18.04 8.21
N GLY A 50 -17.86 17.55 8.35
CA GLY A 50 -17.53 16.43 9.23
C GLY A 50 -17.71 15.04 8.61
N LYS A 51 -17.97 14.96 7.30
CA LYS A 51 -18.10 13.68 6.60
C LYS A 51 -16.73 13.16 6.17
N VAL A 52 -16.48 11.88 6.45
CA VAL A 52 -15.26 11.19 6.01
C VAL A 52 -15.19 11.13 4.49
N LYS A 53 -14.02 11.47 3.93
CA LYS A 53 -13.73 11.41 2.50
C LYS A 53 -13.11 10.05 2.12
N PRO A 54 -13.23 9.60 0.85
CA PRO A 54 -12.72 8.30 0.42
C PRO A 54 -11.23 8.07 0.67
N VAL A 55 -10.43 9.15 0.66
CA VAL A 55 -8.98 9.10 0.92
C VAL A 55 -8.65 8.44 2.27
N LEU A 56 -9.51 8.56 3.29
CA LEU A 56 -9.24 7.93 4.59
C LEU A 56 -9.19 6.39 4.46
N ALA A 57 -10.10 5.79 3.69
CA ALA A 57 -10.12 4.36 3.48
C ALA A 57 -8.84 3.87 2.78
N GLU A 58 -8.38 4.59 1.77
CA GLU A 58 -7.13 4.28 1.07
C GLU A 58 -5.90 4.42 1.99
N LEU A 59 -5.82 5.47 2.80
CA LEU A 59 -4.71 5.67 3.75
C LEU A 59 -4.67 4.57 4.82
N LEU A 60 -5.85 4.13 5.30
CA LEU A 60 -5.94 3.00 6.23
C LEU A 60 -5.49 1.69 5.58
N ALA A 61 -5.83 1.45 4.31
CA ALA A 61 -5.37 0.29 3.56
C ALA A 61 -3.83 0.30 3.40
N VAL A 62 -3.24 1.46 3.09
CA VAL A 62 -1.78 1.62 3.04
C VAL A 62 -1.13 1.32 4.39
N ARG A 63 -1.69 1.83 5.49
CA ARG A 63 -1.19 1.52 6.85
C ARG A 63 -1.23 0.03 7.14
N GLN A 64 -2.35 -0.63 6.85
CA GLN A 64 -2.52 -2.06 7.09
C GLN A 64 -1.53 -2.90 6.28
N SER A 65 -1.28 -2.55 5.00
CA SER A 65 -0.34 -3.32 4.17
C SER A 65 1.09 -3.25 4.67
N MET A 66 1.50 -2.15 5.31
CA MET A 66 2.85 -1.99 5.87
C MET A 66 3.04 -2.71 7.22
N MET A 67 1.96 -2.89 7.99
CA MET A 67 2.02 -3.61 9.27
C MET A 67 2.15 -5.13 9.09
N GLN A 68 1.90 -5.64 7.88
CA GLN A 68 2.10 -7.06 7.59
C GLN A 68 3.61 -7.33 7.49
N PRO A 69 4.16 -8.27 8.27
CA PRO A 69 5.58 -8.60 8.17
C PRO A 69 5.91 -9.02 6.75
N THR A 70 6.90 -8.36 6.16
CA THR A 70 7.51 -8.73 4.87
C THR A 70 8.29 -10.04 5.04
N GLY A 71 7.56 -11.14 5.20
CA GLY A 71 8.11 -12.45 5.53
C GLY A 71 7.29 -13.63 5.04
N ALA A 72 6.12 -13.43 4.43
CA ALA A 72 5.37 -14.49 3.75
C ALA A 72 5.87 -14.73 2.30
N GLY A 73 7.17 -14.54 2.07
CA GLY A 73 7.82 -15.09 0.89
C GLY A 73 7.75 -16.60 0.99
N LYS A 74 6.91 -17.22 0.16
CA LYS A 74 6.85 -18.68 -0.03
C LYS A 74 8.26 -19.22 -0.23
N SER A 75 8.86 -19.75 0.84
CA SER A 75 10.07 -20.54 0.75
C SER A 75 9.72 -21.87 0.08
N GLY A 76 10.17 -22.03 -1.17
CA GLY A 76 10.52 -23.30 -1.80
C GLY A 76 9.56 -24.48 -1.65
N SER A 77 8.74 -24.71 -2.67
CA SER A 77 8.42 -26.08 -3.10
C SER A 77 8.96 -26.28 -4.52
N GLY A 78 10.29 -26.19 -4.62
CA GLY A 78 11.02 -26.74 -5.76
C GLY A 78 11.19 -28.23 -5.50
N LYS A 79 10.17 -29.04 -5.83
CA LYS A 79 10.32 -30.50 -5.85
C LYS A 79 11.09 -30.89 -7.12
N ALA A 80 12.40 -30.69 -7.09
CA ALA A 80 13.30 -31.30 -8.07
C ALA A 80 13.35 -32.82 -7.79
N SER A 81 12.56 -33.59 -8.53
CA SER A 81 12.69 -35.05 -8.55
C SER A 81 13.92 -35.44 -9.38
N GLY A 82 15.09 -35.33 -8.79
CA GLY A 82 16.25 -36.11 -9.21
C GLY A 82 16.10 -37.53 -8.69
N LYS A 83 15.83 -38.51 -9.56
CA LYS A 83 16.01 -39.93 -9.21
C LYS A 83 16.97 -40.58 -10.20
N ALA A 84 18.22 -40.60 -9.76
CA ALA A 84 19.29 -41.56 -9.94
C ALA A 84 19.21 -42.58 -11.10
N SER A 85 20.22 -42.48 -11.94
CA SER A 85 20.79 -43.52 -12.79
C SER A 85 21.28 -44.76 -12.01
N GLY A 86 21.02 -45.95 -12.57
CA GLY A 86 21.93 -47.10 -12.52
C GLY A 86 21.48 -48.31 -11.70
N LYS A 87 21.25 -49.45 -12.37
CA LYS A 87 22.13 -50.63 -12.31
C LYS A 87 21.58 -51.73 -13.23
N GLY A 88 22.39 -52.24 -14.15
CA GLY A 88 22.08 -53.43 -14.93
C GLY A 88 22.21 -54.71 -14.10
N SER A 89 21.65 -55.79 -14.63
CA SER A 89 22.20 -57.14 -14.49
C SER A 89 21.58 -58.01 -15.58
N GLY A 90 22.43 -58.63 -16.40
CA GLY A 90 22.05 -59.79 -17.19
C GLY A 90 22.15 -61.06 -16.34
N ALA A 91 21.33 -62.04 -16.70
CA ALA A 91 21.59 -63.48 -16.74
C ALA A 91 20.39 -64.13 -17.45
#